data_AF-A0A5E4CZB2-F1
#
_entry.id   AF-A0A5E4CZB2-F1
#
_cell.length_a   1.000
_cell.length_b   1.000
_cell.length_c   1.000
_cell.angle_alpha   90.00
_cell.angle_beta   90.00
_cell.angle_gamma   90.00
#
_symmetry.space_group_name_H-M   'P 1'
#
loop_
_entity.id
_entity.type
_entity.pdbx_description
1 polymer ?
#
loop_
_entity_poly.entity_id
_entity_poly.type
_entity_poly.pdbx_seq_one_letter_code
_entity_poly.pdbx_strand_id
1 'polypeptide(L)'
;MAETNEEVAVLVQRVVKDITNAFRRNPHIDEIGLIPCPEARYNRSPIVLVENKLGVESWCVKFLLPYVHNKLLLYRTRKQWLNKDELIDVTCTLLLLNPDFTTAWNVRAIASWMSRKGILIFKKSIAGNLETIPSERTQRLIQEEMEVCGEAAGRYPSNYNAWSHRIWVLQHLAKLDVKILLDELSSTKHWASMHVSDHSGFHYRQFLLKSLMSQTVTDSSVLEKNTLRNEPALVLPKDEEAAASTEEPRINLPHLLEEEVEFSTDLIDSYPGHETLWCHRRHVFYLQHHLNADPRLSQAMEVDGLNDSSKQGYSQETKRLKRTPAPDSLGLEMEHRFIDQVLSTCRNIEQARYAKAYRKWLVTLSQ
;
A
#
# COMPACT_ATOMS: atom_id res chain seq x y z
N MET A 1 -20.40 35.26 25.71
CA MET A 1 -20.21 33.79 25.74
C MET A 1 -21.33 33.20 24.92
N ALA A 2 -21.08 32.19 24.09
CA ALA A 2 -22.13 31.58 23.29
C ALA A 2 -23.12 30.85 24.22
N GLU A 3 -24.39 31.24 24.24
CA GLU A 3 -25.43 30.72 25.12
C GLU A 3 -26.19 29.53 24.48
N THR A 4 -25.94 29.25 23.19
CA THR A 4 -26.58 28.14 22.43
C THR A 4 -25.57 27.34 21.59
N ASN A 5 -25.89 26.07 21.28
CA ASN A 5 -25.06 25.22 20.41
C ASN A 5 -24.86 25.82 19.00
N GLU A 6 -25.83 26.61 18.52
CA GLU A 6 -25.77 27.31 17.24
C GLU A 6 -24.77 28.46 17.26
N GLU A 7 -24.73 29.25 18.33
CA GLU A 7 -23.74 30.32 18.50
C GLU A 7 -22.32 29.77 18.58
N VAL A 8 -22.12 28.62 19.23
CA VAL A 8 -20.82 27.93 19.24
C VAL A 8 -20.41 27.50 17.84
N ALA A 9 -21.35 26.97 17.05
CA ALA A 9 -21.07 26.56 15.67
C ALA A 9 -20.66 27.76 14.79
N VAL A 10 -21.37 28.89 14.91
CA VAL A 10 -21.04 30.14 14.18
C VAL A 10 -19.68 30.67 14.60
N LEU A 11 -19.39 30.69 15.91
CA LEU A 11 -18.09 31.09 16.44
C LEU A 11 -16.98 30.22 15.87
N VAL A 12 -17.11 28.90 15.94
CA VAL A 12 -16.08 27.98 15.46
C VAL A 12 -15.85 28.13 13.95
N GLN A 13 -16.91 28.25 13.15
CA GLN A 13 -16.78 28.49 11.71
C GLN A 13 -16.02 29.79 11.40
N ARG A 14 -16.24 30.84 12.19
CA ARG A 14 -15.47 32.08 12.07
C ARG A 14 -14.00 31.87 12.39
N VAL A 15 -13.68 31.17 13.49
CA VAL A 15 -12.30 30.89 13.89
C VAL A 15 -11.55 30.06 12.84
N VAL A 16 -12.19 29.03 12.27
CA VAL A 16 -11.61 28.24 11.17
C VAL A 16 -11.27 29.13 9.97
N LYS A 17 -12.19 30.03 9.57
CA LYS A 17 -11.93 30.98 8.48
C LYS A 17 -10.79 31.94 8.81
N ASP A 18 -10.69 32.41 10.05
CA ASP A 18 -9.64 33.31 10.49
C ASP A 18 -8.25 32.64 10.41
N ILE A 19 -8.14 31.36 10.77
CA ILE A 19 -6.91 30.55 10.59
C ILE A 19 -6.55 30.47 9.10
N THR A 20 -7.49 30.08 8.23
CA THR A 20 -7.24 29.98 6.78
C THR A 20 -6.84 31.33 6.18
N ASN A 21 -7.46 32.42 6.64
CA ASN A 21 -7.11 33.77 6.20
C ASN A 21 -5.72 34.21 6.69
N ALA A 22 -5.27 33.77 7.87
CA ALA A 22 -3.93 34.06 8.36
C ALA A 22 -2.86 33.46 7.44
N PHE A 23 -2.99 32.19 7.05
CA PHE A 23 -2.08 31.55 6.09
C PHE A 23 -2.12 32.16 4.69
N ARG A 24 -3.28 32.66 4.24
CA ARG A 24 -3.36 33.38 2.97
C ARG A 24 -2.67 34.74 3.02
N ARG A 25 -2.74 35.43 4.17
CA ARG A 25 -2.14 36.76 4.36
C ARG A 25 -0.64 36.71 4.55
N ASN A 26 -0.15 35.70 5.29
CA ASN A 26 1.28 35.47 5.48
C ASN A 26 1.64 34.01 5.14
N PRO A 27 2.18 33.74 3.95
CA PRO A 27 2.68 32.42 3.58
C PRO A 27 3.94 31.98 4.33
N HIS A 28 4.62 32.90 5.02
CA HIS A 28 5.90 32.66 5.70
C HIS A 28 5.74 32.38 7.21
N ILE A 29 4.57 31.88 7.63
CA ILE A 29 4.36 31.48 9.03
C ILE A 29 5.28 30.29 9.35
N ASP A 30 6.15 30.45 10.34
CA ASP A 30 7.17 29.48 10.74
C ASP A 30 6.87 28.80 12.09
N GLU A 31 6.12 29.47 12.96
CA GLU A 31 5.79 28.99 14.30
C GLU A 31 4.32 29.17 14.63
N ILE A 32 3.75 28.17 15.30
CA ILE A 32 2.35 28.18 15.75
C ILE A 32 2.33 27.89 17.24
N GLY A 33 1.65 28.73 18.01
CA GLY A 33 1.65 28.68 19.46
C GLY A 33 0.26 28.87 20.05
N LEU A 34 0.07 28.35 21.27
CA LEU A 34 -1.16 28.51 22.03
C LEU A 34 -0.96 29.64 23.05
N ILE A 35 -1.79 30.68 22.97
CA ILE A 35 -1.72 31.86 23.84
C ILE A 35 -2.57 31.59 25.10
N PRO A 36 -1.97 31.59 26.31
CA PRO A 36 -2.74 31.44 27.55
C PRO A 36 -3.72 32.59 27.73
N CYS A 37 -5.01 32.30 27.54
CA CYS A 37 -6.11 33.25 27.64
C CYS A 37 -7.37 32.46 28.02
N PRO A 38 -7.77 32.40 29.30
CA PRO A 38 -8.84 31.53 29.76
C PRO A 38 -10.25 32.01 29.35
N GLU A 39 -10.41 33.31 29.09
CA GLU A 39 -11.69 33.94 28.76
C GLU A 39 -11.56 34.95 27.61
N ALA A 40 -12.62 35.08 26.81
CA ALA A 40 -12.68 36.07 25.74
C ALA A 40 -12.87 37.48 26.33
N ARG A 41 -11.83 38.32 26.24
CA ARG A 41 -11.83 39.66 26.87
C ARG A 41 -12.42 40.76 25.99
N TYR A 42 -12.38 40.60 24.67
CA TYR A 42 -12.82 41.62 23.69
C TYR A 42 -13.49 40.94 22.49
N ASN A 43 -14.25 41.71 21.69
CA ASN A 43 -14.80 41.24 20.41
C ASN A 43 -13.71 41.18 19.32
N ARG A 44 -12.65 40.39 19.58
CA ARG A 44 -11.53 40.14 18.67
C ARG A 44 -11.46 38.66 18.33
N SER A 45 -10.86 38.34 17.19
CA SER A 45 -10.58 36.96 16.82
C SER A 45 -9.58 36.36 17.81
N PRO A 46 -9.75 35.09 18.23
CA PRO A 46 -8.75 34.37 19.02
C PRO A 46 -7.48 34.03 18.22
N ILE A 47 -7.46 34.33 16.91
CA ILE A 47 -6.31 34.12 16.04
C ILE A 47 -5.48 35.41 16.01
N VAL A 48 -4.26 35.33 16.56
CA VAL A 48 -3.34 36.46 16.70
C VAL A 48 -2.12 36.19 15.84
N LEU A 49 -1.90 37.01 14.80
CA LEU A 49 -0.72 36.92 13.95
C LEU A 49 0.26 38.05 14.34
N VAL A 50 1.45 37.68 14.81
CA VAL A 50 2.54 38.62 15.11
C VAL A 50 3.75 38.21 14.29
N GLU A 51 4.16 39.07 13.36
CA GLU A 51 5.23 38.76 12.39
C GLU A 51 4.93 37.45 11.64
N ASN A 52 5.76 36.42 11.83
CA ASN A 52 5.62 35.08 11.25
C ASN A 52 5.03 34.04 12.22
N LYS A 53 4.60 34.48 13.41
CA LYS A 53 4.08 33.58 14.45
C LYS A 53 2.56 33.64 14.53
N LEU A 54 1.91 32.49 14.40
CA LEU A 54 0.46 32.35 14.52
C LEU A 54 0.08 31.86 15.92
N GLY A 55 -0.55 32.72 16.70
CA GLY A 55 -1.08 32.41 18.03
C GLY A 55 -2.57 32.06 18.01
N VAL A 56 -2.95 31.04 18.78
CA VAL A 56 -4.35 30.68 19.03
C VAL A 56 -4.65 30.84 20.52
N GLU A 57 -5.59 31.72 20.88
CA GLU A 57 -5.99 31.93 22.27
C GLU A 57 -6.67 30.71 22.88
N SER A 58 -6.25 30.30 24.08
CA SER A 58 -6.65 29.03 24.69
C SER A 58 -8.16 28.88 24.94
N TRP A 59 -8.89 29.99 25.17
CA TRP A 59 -10.31 29.94 25.48
C TRP A 59 -11.15 29.37 24.33
N CYS A 60 -10.70 29.51 23.07
CA CYS A 60 -11.46 29.01 21.92
C CYS A 60 -11.24 27.52 21.67
N VAL A 61 -10.12 26.95 22.14
CA VAL A 61 -9.72 25.55 21.86
C VAL A 61 -10.75 24.54 22.39
N LYS A 62 -11.34 24.80 23.57
CA LYS A 62 -12.39 23.94 24.18
C LYS A 62 -13.68 23.83 23.34
N PHE A 63 -13.92 24.78 22.44
CA PHE A 63 -15.05 24.76 21.51
C PHE A 63 -14.62 24.29 20.11
N LEU A 64 -13.47 24.80 19.66
CA LEU A 64 -12.90 24.56 18.34
C LEU A 64 -12.58 23.08 18.12
N LEU A 65 -11.83 22.48 19.04
CA LEU A 65 -11.33 21.10 18.89
C LEU A 65 -12.47 20.07 18.83
N PRO A 66 -13.43 20.02 19.77
CA PRO A 66 -14.53 19.05 19.69
C PRO A 66 -15.40 19.23 18.45
N TYR A 67 -15.62 20.48 18.01
CA TYR A 67 -16.42 20.77 16.82
C TYR A 67 -15.75 20.26 15.54
N VAL A 68 -14.49 20.62 15.29
CA VAL A 68 -13.79 20.18 14.06
C VAL A 68 -13.53 18.67 14.07
N HIS A 69 -13.29 18.07 15.25
CA HIS A 69 -13.18 16.63 15.41
C HIS A 69 -14.49 15.92 15.05
N ASN A 70 -15.61 16.34 15.63
CA ASN A 70 -16.92 15.74 15.34
C ASN A 70 -17.34 15.96 13.88
N LYS A 71 -17.08 17.14 13.31
CA LYS A 71 -17.38 17.42 11.89
C LYS A 71 -16.63 16.47 10.96
N LEU A 72 -15.36 16.16 11.27
CA LEU A 72 -14.57 15.20 10.51
C LEU A 72 -15.02 13.74 10.69
N LEU A 73 -15.47 13.35 11.90
CA LEU A 73 -16.02 12.02 12.15
C LEU A 73 -17.38 11.81 11.46
N LEU A 74 -18.24 12.83 11.42
CA LEU A 74 -19.52 12.79 10.70
C LEU A 74 -19.31 12.62 9.19
N TYR A 75 -18.26 13.24 8.64
CA TYR A 75 -17.81 12.99 7.28
C TYR A 75 -17.38 11.55 7.05
N ARG A 76 -16.50 11.02 7.92
CA ARG A 76 -16.02 9.65 7.83
C ARG A 76 -17.14 8.61 7.92
N THR A 77 -18.13 8.86 8.77
CA THR A 77 -19.30 8.00 8.95
C THR A 77 -20.40 8.25 7.92
N ARG A 78 -20.15 9.09 6.90
CA ARG A 78 -21.09 9.45 5.83
C ARG A 78 -22.41 10.07 6.31
N LYS A 79 -22.42 10.64 7.52
CA LYS A 79 -23.58 11.32 8.11
C LYS A 79 -23.67 12.79 7.69
N GLN A 80 -22.54 13.40 7.35
CA GLN A 80 -22.48 14.79 6.90
C GLN A 80 -21.47 14.94 5.78
N TRP A 81 -21.89 15.51 4.65
CA TRP A 81 -20.99 15.82 3.55
C TRP A 81 -20.22 17.13 3.84
N LEU A 82 -18.94 17.17 3.47
CA LEU A 82 -18.14 18.41 3.43
C LEU A 82 -17.57 18.58 2.03
N ASN A 83 -17.54 19.83 1.57
CA ASN A 83 -16.86 20.16 0.34
C ASN A 83 -15.33 20.15 0.53
N LYS A 84 -14.61 20.27 -0.59
CA LYS A 84 -13.14 20.22 -0.62
C LYS A 84 -12.49 21.28 0.27
N ASP A 85 -12.94 22.53 0.17
CA ASP A 85 -12.35 23.64 0.93
C ASP A 85 -12.63 23.47 2.43
N GLU A 86 -13.84 23.03 2.78
CA GLU A 86 -14.20 22.71 4.15
C GLU A 86 -13.38 21.54 4.73
N LEU A 87 -13.08 20.50 3.93
CA LEU A 87 -12.24 19.39 4.38
C LEU A 87 -10.81 19.84 4.66
N ILE A 88 -10.25 20.70 3.79
CA ILE A 88 -8.92 21.26 3.98
C ILE A 88 -8.91 22.12 5.25
N ASP A 89 -9.89 23.00 5.41
CA ASP A 89 -10.01 23.90 6.57
C ASP A 89 -10.16 23.12 7.90
N VAL A 90 -11.04 22.10 7.92
CA VAL A 90 -11.27 21.24 9.10
C VAL A 90 -10.03 20.42 9.44
N THR A 91 -9.40 19.79 8.46
CA THR A 91 -8.20 18.98 8.70
C THR A 91 -6.98 19.83 9.05
N CYS A 92 -6.79 21.00 8.42
CA CYS A 92 -5.79 22.00 8.83
C CYS A 92 -5.96 22.33 10.31
N THR A 93 -7.14 22.82 10.68
CA THR A 93 -7.41 23.29 12.05
C THR A 93 -7.23 22.18 13.08
N LEU A 94 -7.67 20.96 12.76
CA LEU A 94 -7.57 19.82 13.68
C LEU A 94 -6.12 19.38 13.89
N LEU A 95 -5.30 19.36 12.84
CA LEU A 95 -3.88 18.98 12.93
C LEU A 95 -3.01 20.05 13.59
N LEU A 96 -3.43 21.32 13.51
CA LEU A 96 -2.79 22.41 14.26
C LEU A 96 -2.97 22.26 15.78
N LEU A 97 -4.11 21.72 16.21
CA LEU A 97 -4.46 21.57 17.62
C LEU A 97 -4.11 20.19 18.19
N ASN A 98 -4.16 19.15 17.35
CA ASN A 98 -3.90 17.77 17.70
C ASN A 98 -3.16 17.06 16.55
N PRO A 99 -1.82 17.19 16.49
CA PRO A 99 -1.01 16.62 15.41
C PRO A 99 -1.02 15.09 15.39
N ASP A 100 -1.34 14.43 16.50
CA ASP A 100 -1.35 12.97 16.61
C ASP A 100 -2.65 12.34 16.05
N PHE A 101 -3.60 13.15 15.56
CA PHE A 101 -4.86 12.64 15.05
C PHE A 101 -4.74 12.04 13.64
N THR A 102 -4.38 10.76 13.56
CA THR A 102 -4.13 10.02 12.32
C THR A 102 -5.28 10.11 11.30
N THR A 103 -6.53 10.12 11.76
CA THR A 103 -7.70 10.22 10.87
C THR A 103 -7.71 11.52 10.07
N ALA A 104 -7.27 12.64 10.67
CA ALA A 104 -7.16 13.91 9.96
C ALA A 104 -6.02 13.92 8.95
N TRP A 105 -4.86 13.35 9.26
CA TRP A 105 -3.80 13.14 8.28
C TRP A 105 -4.28 12.29 7.11
N ASN A 106 -5.01 11.20 7.39
CA ASN A 106 -5.57 10.34 6.36
C ASN A 106 -6.60 11.08 5.48
N VAL A 107 -7.49 11.88 6.08
CA VAL A 107 -8.44 12.68 5.29
C VAL A 107 -7.74 13.79 4.51
N ARG A 108 -6.71 14.42 5.08
CA ARG A 108 -5.93 15.48 4.42
C ARG A 108 -5.09 14.93 3.28
N ALA A 109 -4.52 13.74 3.44
CA ALA A 109 -3.91 13.00 2.34
C ALA A 109 -4.96 12.79 1.25
N ILE A 110 -6.11 12.17 1.57
CA ILE A 110 -7.21 11.95 0.61
C ILE A 110 -7.71 13.27 -0.02
N ALA A 111 -7.78 14.38 0.73
CA ALA A 111 -8.25 15.68 0.24
C ALA A 111 -7.21 16.40 -0.62
N SER A 112 -5.92 16.26 -0.30
CA SER A 112 -4.80 16.67 -1.15
C SER A 112 -4.80 15.87 -2.46
N TRP A 113 -5.11 14.57 -2.39
CA TRP A 113 -5.28 13.69 -3.55
C TRP A 113 -6.48 14.07 -4.42
N MET A 114 -7.60 14.45 -3.79
CA MET A 114 -8.75 15.04 -4.48
C MET A 114 -8.39 16.38 -5.14
N SER A 115 -7.36 17.07 -4.66
CA SER A 115 -7.03 18.43 -5.07
C SER A 115 -6.04 18.57 -6.20
N ARG A 116 -5.17 17.58 -6.48
CA ARG A 116 -4.08 17.78 -7.45
C ARG A 116 -4.22 17.09 -8.81
N LYS A 117 -4.89 15.95 -8.98
CA LYS A 117 -5.19 15.34 -10.30
C LYS A 117 -6.05 14.07 -10.20
N GLY A 118 -6.07 13.39 -9.05
CA GLY A 118 -6.77 12.10 -8.86
C GLY A 118 -8.27 12.13 -9.15
N ILE A 119 -9.01 13.17 -8.77
CA ILE A 119 -10.45 13.31 -9.09
C ILE A 119 -10.71 13.46 -10.59
N LEU A 120 -9.83 14.15 -11.32
CA LEU A 120 -10.03 14.38 -12.76
C LEU A 120 -9.80 13.08 -13.54
N ILE A 121 -8.83 12.27 -13.11
CA ILE A 121 -8.53 10.95 -13.68
C ILE A 121 -9.64 9.96 -13.32
N PHE A 122 -10.06 9.90 -12.05
CA PHE A 122 -11.15 9.04 -11.59
C PHE A 122 -12.49 9.39 -12.27
N LYS A 123 -12.85 10.69 -12.37
CA LYS A 123 -14.06 11.12 -13.10
C LYS A 123 -14.00 10.80 -14.60
N LYS A 124 -12.84 10.96 -15.26
CA LYS A 124 -12.71 10.60 -16.68
C LYS A 124 -12.76 9.09 -16.92
N SER A 125 -12.21 8.29 -16.01
CA SER A 125 -12.26 6.83 -16.05
C SER A 125 -13.68 6.29 -15.86
N ILE A 126 -14.43 6.79 -14.88
CA ILE A 126 -15.83 6.40 -14.63
C ILE A 126 -16.76 6.85 -15.77
N ALA A 127 -16.46 7.99 -16.42
CA ALA A 127 -17.31 8.56 -17.48
C ALA A 127 -17.10 7.92 -18.88
N GLY A 128 -16.27 6.88 -19.02
CA GLY A 128 -16.03 6.20 -20.31
C GLY A 128 -15.27 7.03 -21.36
N ASN A 129 -15.01 8.32 -21.11
CA ASN A 129 -14.30 9.22 -22.01
C ASN A 129 -12.77 9.12 -21.84
N LEU A 130 -12.24 7.90 -21.92
CA LEU A 130 -10.82 7.69 -22.14
C LEU A 130 -10.55 7.64 -23.66
N GLU A 131 -10.82 8.76 -24.35
CA GLU A 131 -10.00 9.04 -25.52
C GLU A 131 -8.55 9.03 -25.05
N THR A 132 -7.74 8.21 -25.73
CA THR A 132 -6.36 7.86 -25.44
C THR A 132 -5.56 9.02 -24.87
N ILE A 133 -5.44 9.09 -23.54
CA ILE A 133 -4.47 9.97 -22.89
C ILE A 133 -3.09 9.57 -23.45
N PRO A 134 -2.28 10.51 -23.96
CA PRO A 134 -0.95 10.19 -24.45
C PRO A 134 -0.17 9.42 -23.38
N SER A 135 0.47 8.31 -23.76
CA SER A 135 1.21 7.43 -22.85
C SER A 135 2.17 8.20 -21.93
N GLU A 136 2.84 9.22 -22.46
CA GLU A 136 3.73 10.11 -21.70
C GLU A 136 3.04 10.90 -20.58
N ARG A 137 1.78 11.30 -20.77
CA ARG A 137 1.03 12.05 -19.76
C ARG A 137 0.60 11.10 -18.64
N THR A 138 0.21 9.87 -18.98
CA THR A 138 -0.11 8.83 -18.01
C THR A 138 1.12 8.43 -17.19
N GLN A 139 2.28 8.25 -17.82
CA GLN A 139 3.53 7.96 -17.11
C GLN A 139 3.95 9.08 -16.15
N ARG A 140 3.86 10.35 -16.57
CA ARG A 140 4.12 11.49 -15.68
C ARG A 140 3.20 11.51 -14.47
N LEU A 141 1.92 11.19 -14.66
CA LEU A 141 0.95 11.11 -13.57
C LEU A 141 1.29 9.98 -12.60
N ILE A 142 1.62 8.80 -13.11
CA ILE A 142 2.04 7.66 -12.28
C ILE A 142 3.25 8.06 -11.43
N GLN A 143 4.27 8.68 -12.03
CA GLN A 143 5.47 9.12 -11.33
C GLN A 143 5.17 10.15 -10.22
N GLU A 144 4.38 11.18 -10.53
CA GLU A 144 3.94 12.17 -9.53
C GLU A 144 3.21 11.49 -8.34
N GLU A 145 2.35 10.50 -8.62
CA GLU A 145 1.63 9.78 -7.57
C GLU A 145 2.55 8.88 -6.73
N MET A 146 3.58 8.25 -7.33
CA MET A 146 4.57 7.46 -6.59
C MET A 146 5.38 8.33 -5.63
N GLU A 147 5.78 9.53 -6.06
CA GLU A 147 6.51 10.51 -5.24
C GLU A 147 5.67 10.95 -4.03
N VAL A 148 4.41 11.33 -4.25
CA VAL A 148 3.48 11.74 -3.18
C VAL A 148 3.24 10.60 -2.19
N CYS A 149 3.08 9.37 -2.67
CA CYS A 149 2.90 8.21 -1.80
C CYS A 149 4.16 7.92 -0.97
N GLY A 150 5.35 8.01 -1.58
CA GLY A 150 6.63 7.84 -0.87
C GLY A 150 6.85 8.91 0.20
N GLU A 151 6.57 10.16 -0.13
CA GLU A 151 6.60 11.29 0.81
C GLU A 151 5.61 11.13 1.98
N ALA A 152 4.41 10.58 1.72
CA ALA A 152 3.42 10.33 2.76
C ALA A 152 3.79 9.13 3.65
N ALA A 153 4.43 8.11 3.09
CA ALA A 153 4.94 6.96 3.83
C ALA A 153 6.14 7.35 4.72
N GLY A 154 7.02 8.24 4.25
CA GLY A 154 8.17 8.70 5.05
C GLY A 154 7.79 9.57 6.25
N ARG A 155 6.63 10.26 6.21
CA ARG A 155 6.15 11.09 7.31
C ARG A 155 5.43 10.31 8.41
N TYR A 156 4.93 9.12 8.11
CA TYR A 156 4.17 8.32 9.06
C TYR A 156 4.50 6.82 8.93
N PRO A 157 5.08 6.20 9.97
CA PRO A 157 5.42 4.78 9.92
C PRO A 157 4.20 3.90 9.61
N SER A 158 4.34 2.93 8.71
CA SER A 158 3.25 2.01 8.33
C SER A 158 1.99 2.73 7.83
N ASN A 159 2.16 3.75 6.98
CA ASN A 159 1.05 4.47 6.37
C ASN A 159 0.29 3.61 5.35
N TYR A 160 -0.64 2.79 5.84
CA TYR A 160 -1.45 1.87 5.05
C TYR A 160 -2.17 2.56 3.88
N ASN A 161 -2.67 3.79 4.08
CA ASN A 161 -3.41 4.51 3.05
C ASN A 161 -2.51 4.94 1.88
N ALA A 162 -1.28 5.40 2.17
CA ALA A 162 -0.31 5.75 1.13
C ALA A 162 0.03 4.53 0.27
N TRP A 163 0.37 3.42 0.90
CA TRP A 163 0.72 2.18 0.19
C TRP A 163 -0.47 1.56 -0.55
N SER A 164 -1.67 1.58 0.04
CA SER A 164 -2.90 1.06 -0.61
C SER A 164 -3.26 1.81 -1.88
N HIS A 165 -2.97 3.10 -1.95
CA HIS A 165 -3.16 3.83 -3.20
C HIS A 165 -2.04 3.65 -4.19
N ARG A 166 -0.80 3.53 -3.72
CA ARG A 166 0.30 3.13 -4.60
C ARG A 166 -0.08 1.85 -5.36
N ILE A 167 -0.73 0.90 -4.69
CA ILE A 167 -1.35 -0.29 -5.31
C ILE A 167 -2.47 0.10 -6.29
N TRP A 168 -3.42 0.93 -5.87
CA TRP A 168 -4.54 1.37 -6.71
C TRP A 168 -4.09 2.03 -8.02
N VAL A 169 -3.07 2.89 -7.96
CA VAL A 169 -2.45 3.55 -9.12
C VAL A 169 -1.88 2.52 -10.08
N LEU A 170 -1.15 1.53 -9.56
CA LEU A 170 -0.64 0.45 -10.40
C LEU A 170 -1.74 -0.36 -11.08
N GLN A 171 -2.83 -0.66 -10.36
CA GLN A 171 -3.97 -1.41 -10.90
C GLN A 171 -4.74 -0.64 -11.98
N HIS A 172 -4.99 0.66 -11.77
CA HIS A 172 -5.97 1.40 -12.58
C HIS A 172 -5.32 2.35 -13.59
N LEU A 173 -4.19 2.98 -13.24
CA LEU A 173 -3.48 3.90 -14.13
C LEU A 173 -2.40 3.16 -14.93
N ALA A 174 -1.54 2.42 -14.23
CA ALA A 174 -0.46 1.66 -14.86
C ALA A 174 -0.94 0.35 -15.50
N LYS A 175 -2.16 -0.10 -15.18
CA LYS A 175 -2.74 -1.37 -15.65
C LYS A 175 -1.81 -2.58 -15.44
N LEU A 176 -1.08 -2.58 -14.33
CA LEU A 176 -0.09 -3.60 -13.99
C LEU A 176 0.97 -3.81 -15.07
N ASP A 177 1.38 -2.72 -15.73
CA ASP A 177 2.50 -2.71 -16.67
C ASP A 177 3.76 -3.29 -16.05
N VAL A 178 4.31 -4.33 -16.68
CA VAL A 178 5.45 -5.10 -16.20
C VAL A 178 6.66 -4.21 -15.92
N LYS A 179 6.95 -3.27 -16.81
CA LYS A 179 8.12 -2.39 -16.67
C LYS A 179 7.97 -1.52 -15.44
N ILE A 180 6.79 -0.92 -15.23
CA ILE A 180 6.51 -0.10 -14.04
C ILE A 180 6.61 -0.94 -12.76
N LEU A 181 6.12 -2.18 -12.77
CA LEU A 181 6.23 -3.08 -11.61
C LEU A 181 7.69 -3.39 -11.25
N LEU A 182 8.55 -3.64 -12.24
CA LEU A 182 9.98 -3.88 -12.04
C LEU A 182 10.74 -2.63 -11.57
N ASP A 183 10.43 -1.47 -12.17
CA ASP A 183 11.00 -0.18 -11.76
C ASP A 183 10.63 0.13 -10.30
N GLU A 184 9.39 -0.16 -9.88
CA GLU A 184 8.93 0.01 -8.50
C GLU A 184 9.53 -1.00 -7.51
N LEU A 185 9.72 -2.25 -7.93
CA LEU A 185 10.38 -3.27 -7.09
C LEU A 185 11.83 -2.86 -6.80
N SER A 186 12.50 -2.28 -7.80
CA SER A 186 13.85 -1.76 -7.69
C SER A 186 13.90 -0.49 -6.82
N SER A 187 13.03 0.49 -7.09
CA SER A 187 13.03 1.79 -6.41
C SER A 187 12.71 1.68 -4.91
N THR A 188 11.83 0.75 -4.55
CA THR A 188 11.39 0.57 -3.15
C THR A 188 12.33 -0.29 -2.31
N LYS A 189 13.38 -0.90 -2.90
CA LYS A 189 14.32 -1.77 -2.17
C LYS A 189 15.09 -0.98 -1.09
N HIS A 190 15.62 0.19 -1.46
CA HIS A 190 16.31 1.07 -0.50
C HIS A 190 15.36 1.60 0.58
N TRP A 191 14.11 1.89 0.22
CA TRP A 191 13.12 2.32 1.20
C TRP A 191 12.89 1.23 2.26
N ALA A 192 12.71 -0.02 1.83
CA ALA A 192 12.48 -1.16 2.72
C ALA A 192 13.69 -1.45 3.64
N SER A 193 14.92 -1.25 3.14
CA SER A 193 16.12 -1.43 3.98
C SER A 193 16.24 -0.37 5.09
N MET A 194 15.65 0.81 4.90
CA MET A 194 15.64 1.88 5.91
C MET A 194 14.43 1.81 6.86
N HIS A 195 13.38 1.07 6.49
CA HIS A 195 12.11 1.01 7.22
C HIS A 195 11.70 -0.44 7.53
N VAL A 196 12.60 -1.18 8.18
CA VAL A 196 12.47 -2.64 8.44
C VAL A 196 11.24 -3.07 9.22
N SER A 197 10.59 -2.14 9.94
CA SER A 197 9.35 -2.39 10.69
C SER A 197 8.07 -2.09 9.90
N ASP A 198 8.15 -1.54 8.69
CA ASP A 198 6.95 -1.10 7.96
C ASP A 198 6.26 -2.25 7.22
N HIS A 199 5.23 -2.81 7.85
CA HIS A 199 4.41 -3.87 7.25
C HIS A 199 3.74 -3.44 5.94
N SER A 200 3.35 -2.17 5.81
CA SER A 200 2.64 -1.69 4.61
C SER A 200 3.58 -1.59 3.41
N GLY A 201 4.84 -1.17 3.63
CA GLY A 201 5.88 -1.14 2.60
C GLY A 201 6.27 -2.53 2.13
N PHE A 202 6.47 -3.48 3.05
CA PHE A 202 6.73 -4.88 2.66
C PHE A 202 5.53 -5.55 1.99
N HIS A 203 4.30 -5.21 2.40
CA HIS A 203 3.09 -5.67 1.71
C HIS A 203 3.00 -5.10 0.29
N TYR A 204 3.41 -3.85 0.06
CA TYR A 204 3.50 -3.30 -1.28
C TYR A 204 4.46 -4.11 -2.17
N ARG A 205 5.64 -4.48 -1.65
CA ARG A 205 6.59 -5.34 -2.38
C ARG A 205 6.02 -6.72 -2.70
N GLN A 206 5.29 -7.33 -1.76
CA GLN A 206 4.55 -8.59 -1.99
C GLN A 206 3.52 -8.45 -3.13
N PHE A 207 2.79 -7.33 -3.16
CA PHE A 207 1.85 -7.04 -4.24
C PHE A 207 2.55 -6.95 -5.61
N LEU A 208 3.71 -6.29 -5.69
CA LEU A 208 4.50 -6.20 -6.92
C LEU A 208 4.90 -7.59 -7.44
N LEU A 209 5.48 -8.42 -6.57
CA LEU A 209 5.90 -9.79 -6.90
C LEU A 209 4.72 -10.64 -7.35
N LYS A 210 3.61 -10.65 -6.58
CA LYS A 210 2.40 -11.40 -6.93
C LYS A 210 1.80 -10.93 -8.28
N SER A 211 1.85 -9.63 -8.56
CA SER A 211 1.37 -9.08 -9.83
C SER A 211 2.23 -9.53 -11.00
N LEU A 212 3.57 -9.48 -10.85
CA LEU A 212 4.52 -9.99 -11.86
C LEU A 212 4.30 -11.48 -12.12
N MET A 213 4.09 -12.29 -11.06
CA MET A 213 3.76 -13.71 -11.20
C MET A 213 2.48 -13.93 -12.02
N SER A 214 1.43 -13.16 -11.74
CA SER A 214 0.14 -13.30 -12.41
C SER A 214 0.22 -12.97 -13.91
N GLN A 215 1.07 -12.00 -14.30
CA GLN A 215 1.30 -11.67 -15.71
C GLN A 215 2.03 -12.81 -16.45
N THR A 216 3.08 -13.38 -15.86
CA THR A 216 3.86 -14.47 -16.49
C THR A 216 3.07 -15.75 -16.75
N VAL A 217 2.12 -16.09 -15.86
CA VAL A 217 1.21 -17.25 -16.04
C VAL A 217 0.22 -16.99 -17.18
N THR A 218 -0.24 -15.75 -17.33
CA THR A 218 -1.19 -15.36 -18.37
C THR A 218 -0.54 -15.46 -19.76
N ASP A 219 0.68 -14.94 -19.91
CA ASP A 219 1.42 -14.99 -21.18
C ASP A 219 1.73 -16.42 -21.65
N SER A 220 2.07 -17.31 -20.70
CA SER A 220 2.33 -18.73 -20.99
C SER A 220 1.08 -19.47 -21.53
N SER A 221 -0.11 -19.15 -20.99
CA SER A 221 -1.38 -19.78 -21.41
C SER A 221 -1.87 -19.33 -22.80
N VAL A 222 -1.51 -18.11 -23.23
CA VAL A 222 -1.85 -17.57 -24.54
C VAL A 222 -0.97 -18.20 -25.63
N LEU A 223 0.30 -18.45 -25.32
CA LEU A 223 1.25 -19.12 -26.23
C LEU A 223 0.86 -20.59 -26.51
N GLU A 224 0.39 -21.32 -25.49
CA GLU A 224 -0.05 -22.72 -25.63
C GLU A 224 -1.31 -22.86 -26.50
N LYS A 225 -2.27 -21.93 -26.39
CA LYS A 225 -3.49 -21.96 -27.22
C LYS A 225 -3.21 -21.69 -28.71
N ASN A 226 -2.20 -20.89 -29.03
CA ASN A 226 -1.84 -20.58 -30.41
C ASN A 226 -1.06 -21.73 -31.08
N THR A 227 -0.36 -22.56 -30.30
CA THR A 227 0.41 -23.72 -30.81
C THR A 227 -0.50 -24.88 -31.22
N LEU A 228 -1.65 -25.05 -30.56
CA LEU A 228 -2.60 -26.15 -30.83
C LEU A 228 -3.53 -25.92 -32.04
N ARG A 229 -3.44 -24.78 -32.74
CA ARG A 229 -4.34 -24.45 -33.87
C ARG A 229 -3.72 -24.63 -35.27
N ASN A 230 -2.43 -24.91 -35.39
CA ASN A 230 -1.78 -25.01 -36.70
C ASN A 230 -1.48 -26.47 -37.07
N GLU A 231 -2.36 -27.08 -37.89
CA GLU A 231 -1.99 -28.26 -38.68
C GLU A 231 -1.04 -27.88 -39.84
N PRO A 232 -0.17 -28.80 -40.31
CA PRO A 232 0.89 -28.47 -41.25
C PRO A 232 0.42 -28.60 -42.71
N ALA A 233 0.47 -27.51 -43.47
CA ALA A 233 0.41 -27.54 -44.93
C ALA A 233 1.73 -27.01 -45.53
N LEU A 234 2.43 -27.95 -46.18
CA LEU A 234 3.54 -27.92 -47.13
C LEU A 234 4.18 -26.57 -47.57
N VAL A 235 5.51 -26.61 -47.55
CA VAL A 235 6.56 -25.64 -47.89
C VAL A 235 6.53 -25.14 -49.35
N LEU A 236 6.87 -23.85 -49.54
CA LEU A 236 7.69 -23.34 -50.65
C LEU A 236 8.47 -22.09 -50.19
N PRO A 237 9.75 -21.89 -50.57
CA PRO A 237 10.62 -20.84 -50.01
C PRO A 237 10.75 -19.60 -50.91
N LYS A 238 10.89 -18.42 -50.27
CA LYS A 238 11.51 -17.14 -50.74
C LYS A 238 10.99 -16.02 -49.83
N ASP A 239 11.73 -15.02 -49.35
CA ASP A 239 13.12 -14.57 -49.49
C ASP A 239 13.50 -13.86 -48.17
N GLU A 240 14.79 -13.73 -47.92
CA GLU A 240 15.39 -13.09 -46.74
C GLU A 240 15.00 -11.62 -46.59
N GLU A 241 14.41 -11.24 -45.45
CA GLU A 241 14.52 -9.88 -44.91
C GLU A 241 14.67 -9.96 -43.37
N ALA A 242 15.82 -9.48 -42.91
CA ALA A 242 16.23 -9.44 -41.52
C ALA A 242 15.34 -8.46 -40.72
N ALA A 243 14.23 -8.96 -40.19
CA ALA A 243 13.52 -8.29 -39.11
C ALA A 243 14.22 -8.65 -37.79
N ALA A 244 14.97 -7.70 -37.24
CA ALA A 244 15.48 -7.77 -35.88
C ALA A 244 14.29 -8.01 -34.92
N SER A 245 14.15 -9.24 -34.45
CA SER A 245 13.25 -9.56 -33.36
C SER A 245 13.78 -8.85 -32.12
N THR A 246 13.16 -7.74 -31.74
CA THR A 246 13.23 -7.22 -30.39
C THR A 246 12.67 -8.29 -29.47
N GLU A 247 13.56 -9.15 -28.95
CA GLU A 247 13.22 -10.06 -27.87
C GLU A 247 12.77 -9.21 -26.68
N GLU A 248 11.47 -9.21 -26.40
CA GLU A 248 10.97 -8.68 -25.14
C GLU A 248 11.67 -9.43 -24.00
N PRO A 249 12.24 -8.72 -23.00
CA PRO A 249 12.99 -9.37 -21.94
C PRO A 249 12.06 -10.28 -21.15
N ARG A 250 12.21 -11.59 -21.34
CA ARG A 250 11.50 -12.59 -20.51
C ARG A 250 11.89 -12.36 -19.06
N ILE A 251 10.92 -11.99 -18.23
CA ILE A 251 11.12 -11.73 -16.81
C ILE A 251 11.62 -13.02 -16.16
N ASN A 252 12.81 -13.00 -15.55
CA ASN A 252 13.30 -14.11 -14.76
C ASN A 252 12.71 -14.06 -13.35
N LEU A 253 11.44 -14.43 -13.26
CA LEU A 253 10.66 -14.39 -12.03
C LEU A 253 11.21 -15.27 -10.89
N PRO A 254 11.74 -16.48 -11.14
CA PRO A 254 12.43 -17.26 -10.10
C PRO A 254 13.62 -16.50 -9.50
N HIS A 255 14.41 -15.82 -10.33
CA HIS A 255 15.56 -15.05 -9.88
C HIS A 255 15.13 -13.84 -9.02
N LEU A 256 14.06 -13.14 -9.37
CA LEU A 256 13.53 -12.04 -8.56
C LEU A 256 13.07 -12.49 -7.17
N LEU A 257 12.48 -13.67 -7.06
CA LEU A 257 12.06 -14.22 -5.77
C LEU A 257 13.25 -14.70 -4.94
N GLU A 258 14.26 -15.30 -5.58
CA GLU A 258 15.53 -15.66 -4.92
C GLU A 258 16.22 -14.40 -4.36
N GLU A 259 16.34 -13.33 -5.16
CA GLU A 259 16.89 -12.04 -4.72
C GLU A 259 16.09 -11.44 -3.56
N GLU A 260 14.76 -11.56 -3.57
CA GLU A 260 13.92 -11.04 -2.47
C GLU A 260 14.06 -11.88 -1.18
N VAL A 261 14.25 -13.20 -1.29
CA VAL A 261 14.56 -14.06 -0.14
C VAL A 261 15.94 -13.73 0.42
N GLU A 262 16.95 -13.53 -0.43
CA GLU A 262 18.29 -13.07 -0.02
C GLU A 262 18.23 -11.71 0.68
N PHE A 263 17.52 -10.74 0.09
CA PHE A 263 17.29 -9.43 0.70
C PHE A 263 16.62 -9.56 2.08
N SER A 264 15.64 -10.45 2.22
CA SER A 264 15.01 -10.74 3.50
C SER A 264 15.99 -11.38 4.51
N THR A 265 16.90 -12.24 4.05
CA THR A 265 17.98 -12.84 4.86
C THR A 265 18.85 -11.74 5.46
N ASP A 266 19.37 -10.85 4.61
CA ASP A 266 20.27 -9.77 5.04
C ASP A 266 19.61 -8.85 6.07
N LEU A 267 18.33 -8.53 5.88
CA LEU A 267 17.59 -7.70 6.83
C LEU A 267 17.31 -8.42 8.14
N ILE A 268 16.96 -9.71 8.11
CA ILE A 268 16.70 -10.50 9.33
C ILE A 268 17.98 -10.65 10.16
N ASP A 269 19.13 -10.81 9.50
CA ASP A 269 20.44 -10.93 10.15
C ASP A 269 20.93 -9.57 10.69
N SER A 270 20.76 -8.50 9.92
CA SER A 270 21.18 -7.14 10.30
C SER A 270 20.29 -6.52 11.38
N TYR A 271 18.99 -6.81 11.36
CA TYR A 271 17.98 -6.22 12.23
C TYR A 271 17.13 -7.31 12.92
N PRO A 272 17.67 -7.97 13.96
CA PRO A 272 16.97 -9.05 14.63
C PRO A 272 15.80 -8.53 15.48
N GLY A 273 14.70 -9.29 15.51
CA GLY A 273 13.54 -9.01 16.35
C GLY A 273 12.41 -8.22 15.69
N HIS A 274 12.41 -8.10 14.36
CA HIS A 274 11.34 -7.45 13.61
C HIS A 274 10.40 -8.49 12.98
N GLU A 275 9.17 -8.60 13.52
CA GLU A 275 8.13 -9.51 13.00
C GLU A 275 7.84 -9.30 11.51
N THR A 276 7.85 -8.03 11.08
CA THR A 276 7.63 -7.60 9.70
C THR A 276 8.48 -8.38 8.71
N LEU A 277 9.78 -8.55 9.00
CA LEU A 277 10.72 -9.22 8.11
C LEU A 277 10.41 -10.71 7.97
N TRP A 278 10.06 -11.37 9.08
CA TRP A 278 9.66 -12.78 9.09
C TRP A 278 8.33 -13.00 8.38
N CYS A 279 7.36 -12.11 8.58
CA CYS A 279 6.11 -12.10 7.84
C CYS A 279 6.34 -11.90 6.33
N HIS A 280 7.28 -11.04 5.96
CA HIS A 280 7.62 -10.79 4.57
C HIS A 280 8.30 -12.00 3.93
N ARG A 281 9.36 -12.55 4.55
CA ARG A 281 10.05 -13.77 4.08
C ARG A 281 9.07 -14.93 3.89
N ARG A 282 8.12 -15.11 4.82
CA ARG A 282 7.05 -16.12 4.73
C ARG A 282 6.25 -16.00 3.45
N HIS A 283 5.87 -14.78 3.09
CA HIS A 283 5.09 -14.54 1.89
C HIS A 283 5.92 -14.81 0.63
N VAL A 284 7.16 -14.31 0.58
CA VAL A 284 8.04 -14.49 -0.59
C VAL A 284 8.36 -15.97 -0.80
N PHE A 285 8.72 -16.70 0.27
CA PHE A 285 8.99 -18.14 0.20
C PHE A 285 7.75 -18.93 -0.23
N TYR A 286 6.57 -18.55 0.26
CA TYR A 286 5.30 -19.13 -0.19
C TYR A 286 5.11 -18.96 -1.71
N LEU A 287 5.32 -17.74 -2.22
CA LEU A 287 5.23 -17.47 -3.66
C LEU A 287 6.23 -18.31 -4.47
N GLN A 288 7.48 -18.44 -4.00
CA GLN A 288 8.52 -19.25 -4.62
C GLN A 288 8.14 -20.73 -4.67
N HIS A 289 7.66 -21.30 -3.56
CA HIS A 289 7.23 -22.69 -3.48
C HIS A 289 6.02 -22.97 -4.39
N HIS A 290 5.07 -22.05 -4.49
CA HIS A 290 3.91 -22.22 -5.37
C HIS A 290 4.22 -22.12 -6.86
N LEU A 291 5.26 -21.37 -7.26
CA LEU A 291 5.72 -21.37 -8.66
C LEU A 291 6.32 -22.71 -9.06
N ASN A 292 7.03 -23.37 -8.15
CA ASN A 292 7.70 -24.64 -8.42
C ASN A 292 6.75 -25.85 -8.37
N ALA A 293 5.62 -25.74 -7.65
CA ALA A 293 4.73 -26.86 -7.34
C ALA A 293 3.62 -27.20 -8.37
N ASP A 294 3.34 -26.36 -9.38
CA ASP A 294 2.44 -26.51 -10.58
C ASP A 294 1.54 -25.26 -10.76
N PRO A 295 1.48 -24.64 -11.95
CA PRO A 295 0.70 -23.42 -12.26
C PRO A 295 -0.84 -23.54 -12.19
N ARG A 296 -1.43 -24.69 -11.84
CA ARG A 296 -2.89 -24.93 -11.91
C ARG A 296 -3.70 -24.78 -10.61
N LEU A 297 -3.09 -24.36 -9.51
CA LEU A 297 -3.76 -24.29 -8.20
C LEU A 297 -4.05 -22.88 -7.66
N SER A 298 -3.98 -21.86 -8.51
CA SER A 298 -4.26 -20.44 -8.15
C SER A 298 -5.70 -20.15 -7.69
N GLN A 299 -6.58 -21.15 -7.60
CA GLN A 299 -7.99 -20.99 -7.24
C GLN A 299 -8.33 -21.71 -5.93
N ALA A 300 -7.67 -21.33 -4.84
CA ALA A 300 -8.02 -21.83 -3.51
C ALA A 300 -7.79 -20.82 -2.39
N MET A 301 -8.11 -19.53 -2.58
CA MET A 301 -8.33 -18.59 -1.46
C MET A 301 -9.31 -17.47 -1.87
N GLU A 302 -10.57 -17.80 -2.07
CA GLU A 302 -11.68 -16.90 -1.70
C GLU A 302 -12.56 -17.66 -0.72
N VAL A 303 -12.56 -17.23 0.55
CA VAL A 303 -13.52 -17.68 1.55
C VAL A 303 -14.24 -16.43 2.03
N ASP A 304 -15.46 -16.23 1.54
CA ASP A 304 -16.52 -15.66 2.36
C ASP A 304 -17.88 -16.26 1.96
N GLY A 305 -18.56 -16.78 2.99
CA GLY A 305 -19.97 -17.17 3.14
C GLY A 305 -20.78 -17.68 1.94
N LEU A 306 -21.22 -18.95 2.02
CA LEU A 306 -22.60 -19.28 2.38
C LEU A 306 -22.74 -20.80 2.59
N ASN A 307 -23.21 -21.13 3.79
CA ASN A 307 -23.51 -22.47 4.27
C ASN A 307 -24.78 -22.99 3.59
N ASP A 308 -24.76 -24.21 3.03
CA ASP A 308 -25.92 -25.10 3.20
C ASP A 308 -25.55 -26.59 3.14
N SER A 309 -26.30 -27.35 3.90
CA SER A 309 -26.04 -28.71 4.33
C SER A 309 -26.69 -29.72 3.39
N SER A 310 -26.04 -30.86 3.12
CA SER A 310 -26.59 -32.22 3.30
C SER A 310 -25.97 -33.30 2.38
N LYS A 311 -25.80 -34.50 2.98
CA LYS A 311 -25.65 -35.86 2.41
C LYS A 311 -24.24 -36.39 2.04
N GLN A 312 -23.59 -36.98 3.04
CA GLN A 312 -23.44 -38.45 3.23
C GLN A 312 -22.83 -39.31 2.10
N GLY A 313 -21.72 -40.01 2.41
CA GLY A 313 -21.27 -41.18 1.66
C GLY A 313 -19.81 -41.59 1.89
N TYR A 314 -19.59 -42.52 2.82
CA TYR A 314 -18.32 -43.18 3.14
C TYR A 314 -17.90 -44.17 2.03
N SER A 315 -16.62 -44.17 1.61
CA SER A 315 -15.94 -45.39 1.15
C SER A 315 -14.42 -45.23 1.26
N GLN A 316 -13.81 -46.09 2.07
CA GLN A 316 -12.38 -46.33 2.14
C GLN A 316 -11.96 -47.16 0.93
N GLU A 317 -10.93 -46.73 0.19
CA GLU A 317 -10.12 -47.70 -0.54
C GLU A 317 -8.65 -47.29 -0.63
N THR A 318 -7.84 -48.12 0.00
CA THR A 318 -6.38 -48.07 0.08
C THR A 318 -5.75 -48.31 -1.29
N LYS A 319 -5.06 -47.32 -1.83
CA LYS A 319 -4.04 -47.53 -2.87
C LYS A 319 -2.75 -46.80 -2.48
N ARG A 320 -1.76 -47.60 -2.04
CA ARG A 320 -0.34 -47.22 -1.93
C ARG A 320 0.13 -46.73 -3.30
N LEU A 321 0.12 -45.42 -3.52
CA LEU A 321 0.88 -44.80 -4.59
C LEU A 321 2.32 -44.65 -4.12
N LYS A 322 3.24 -45.21 -4.92
CA LYS A 322 4.69 -45.01 -4.78
C LYS A 322 4.96 -43.50 -4.74
N ARG A 323 5.57 -43.03 -3.65
CA ARG A 323 6.06 -41.66 -3.52
C ARG A 323 7.10 -41.40 -4.61
N THR A 324 6.70 -40.69 -5.65
CA THR A 324 7.62 -39.89 -6.46
C THR A 324 8.31 -38.88 -5.53
N PRO A 325 9.61 -38.56 -5.70
CA PRO A 325 10.24 -37.51 -4.91
C PRO A 325 9.48 -36.20 -5.16
N ALA A 326 9.07 -35.52 -4.09
CA ALA A 326 8.42 -34.21 -4.20
C ALA A 326 9.39 -33.21 -4.84
N PRO A 327 8.94 -32.39 -5.81
CA PRO A 327 9.83 -31.55 -6.62
C PRO A 327 10.57 -30.43 -5.85
N ASP A 328 10.18 -30.08 -4.61
CA ASP A 328 10.76 -28.95 -3.85
C ASP A 328 11.63 -29.36 -2.64
N SER A 329 12.22 -30.56 -2.65
CA SER A 329 13.05 -31.03 -1.51
C SER A 329 14.27 -30.14 -1.20
N LEU A 330 14.86 -29.49 -2.20
CA LEU A 330 16.09 -28.69 -2.01
C LEU A 330 15.82 -27.32 -1.38
N GLY A 331 14.74 -26.63 -1.79
CA GLY A 331 14.37 -25.31 -1.28
C GLY A 331 13.94 -25.35 0.19
N LEU A 332 13.10 -26.33 0.54
CA LEU A 332 12.68 -26.55 1.93
C LEU A 332 13.86 -26.89 2.85
N GLU A 333 14.81 -27.71 2.38
CA GLU A 333 16.02 -28.05 3.14
C GLU A 333 16.92 -26.83 3.39
N MET A 334 17.10 -25.97 2.37
CA MET A 334 17.82 -24.70 2.55
C MET A 334 17.15 -23.80 3.59
N GLU A 335 15.83 -23.73 3.56
CA GLU A 335 15.07 -22.89 4.50
C GLU A 335 15.12 -23.43 5.93
N HIS A 336 15.11 -24.75 6.13
CA HIS A 336 15.36 -25.36 7.43
C HIS A 336 16.75 -25.01 7.97
N ARG A 337 17.79 -25.13 7.13
CA ARG A 337 19.17 -24.74 7.48
C ARG A 337 19.30 -23.27 7.86
N PHE A 338 18.63 -22.38 7.14
CA PHE A 338 18.58 -20.96 7.49
C PHE A 338 18.03 -20.75 8.91
N ILE A 339 16.91 -21.38 9.26
CA ILE A 339 16.32 -21.23 10.59
C ILE A 339 17.22 -21.83 11.67
N ASP A 340 17.82 -23.00 11.42
CA ASP A 340 18.78 -23.61 12.36
C ASP A 340 19.98 -22.68 12.61
N GLN A 341 20.50 -22.05 11.56
CA GLN A 341 21.58 -21.08 11.66
C GLN A 341 21.17 -19.87 12.51
N VAL A 342 20.00 -19.29 12.23
CA VAL A 342 19.46 -18.17 13.03
C VAL A 342 19.30 -18.58 14.49
N LEU A 343 18.65 -19.71 14.78
CA LEU A 343 18.42 -20.15 16.17
C LEU A 343 19.71 -20.49 16.92
N SER A 344 20.75 -20.98 16.24
CA SER A 344 22.03 -21.31 16.86
C SER A 344 22.85 -20.07 17.27
N THR A 345 22.70 -18.96 16.54
CA THR A 345 23.48 -17.73 16.73
C THR A 345 22.70 -16.62 17.42
N CYS A 346 21.38 -16.76 17.51
CA CYS A 346 20.47 -15.73 18.00
C CYS A 346 20.59 -15.47 19.51
N ARG A 347 20.86 -14.21 19.87
CA ARG A 347 20.79 -13.69 21.25
C ARG A 347 19.49 -12.93 21.56
N ASN A 348 18.73 -12.56 20.53
CA ASN A 348 17.51 -11.75 20.64
C ASN A 348 16.28 -12.66 20.90
N ILE A 349 15.53 -12.39 21.98
CA ILE A 349 14.39 -13.23 22.38
C ILE A 349 13.27 -13.22 21.33
N GLU A 350 12.95 -12.05 20.79
CA GLU A 350 11.91 -11.88 19.77
C GLU A 350 12.32 -12.58 18.47
N GLN A 351 13.58 -12.45 18.05
CA GLN A 351 14.11 -13.15 16.88
C GLN A 351 13.96 -14.67 17.01
N ALA A 352 14.30 -15.24 18.17
CA ALA A 352 14.12 -16.67 18.42
C ALA A 352 12.63 -17.07 18.40
N ARG A 353 11.74 -16.21 18.92
CA ARG A 353 10.29 -16.43 18.89
C ARG A 353 9.77 -16.48 17.44
N TYR A 354 10.15 -15.51 16.62
CA TYR A 354 9.75 -15.44 15.22
C TYR A 354 10.32 -16.58 14.38
N ALA A 355 11.60 -16.92 14.56
CA ALA A 355 12.23 -18.06 13.89
C ALA A 355 11.54 -19.39 14.22
N LYS A 356 11.15 -19.61 15.49
CA LYS A 356 10.37 -20.80 15.90
C LYS A 356 8.97 -20.82 15.30
N ALA A 357 8.29 -19.68 15.28
CA ALA A 357 6.97 -19.56 14.65
C ALA A 357 7.04 -19.85 13.14
N TYR A 358 8.08 -19.33 12.48
CA TYR A 358 8.36 -19.56 11.07
C TYR A 358 8.66 -21.04 10.77
N ARG A 359 9.49 -21.71 11.59
CA ARG A 359 9.73 -23.16 11.50
C ARG A 359 8.44 -23.96 11.60
N LYS A 360 7.57 -23.63 12.56
CA LYS A 360 6.29 -24.31 12.74
C LYS A 360 5.41 -24.19 11.49
N TRP A 361 5.45 -23.03 10.82
CA TRP A 361 4.75 -22.84 9.56
C TRP A 361 5.37 -23.65 8.40
N LEU A 362 6.69 -23.71 8.25
CA LEU A 362 7.28 -24.49 7.17
C LEU A 362 6.86 -25.97 7.19
N VAL A 363 6.68 -26.54 8.38
CA VAL A 363 6.18 -27.91 8.53
C VAL A 363 4.80 -28.07 7.88
N THR A 364 3.96 -27.03 7.83
CA THR A 364 2.65 -27.11 7.16
C THR A 364 2.72 -27.07 5.64
N LEU A 365 3.85 -26.66 5.05
CA LEU A 365 4.07 -26.74 3.59
C LEU A 365 4.61 -28.11 3.15
N SER A 366 5.24 -28.84 4.06
CA SER A 366 5.82 -30.17 3.80
C SER A 366 4.83 -31.35 3.90
N GLN A 367 3.59 -31.08 4.29
CA GLN A 367 2.49 -32.04 4.44
C GLN A 367 1.57 -31.97 3.24
#